data_AF-A0A969JSF3-F1
#
_entry.id   AF-A0A969JSF3-F1
#
_cell.length_a   1.000
_cell.length_b   1.000
_cell.length_c   1.000
_cell.angle_alpha   90.00
_cell.angle_beta   90.00
_cell.angle_gamma   90.00
#
_symmetry.space_group_name_H-M   'P 1'
#
loop_
_entity.id
_entity.type
_entity.pdbx_description
1 polymer ?
#
loop_
_entity_poly.entity_id
_entity_poly.type
_entity_poly.pdbx_seq_one_letter_code
_entity_poly.pdbx_strand_id
1 'polypeptide(L)' 'DLGHLTLPLGELQNLQPGYSFELDVPAIGPVRILAGSQVIGRGELVHIEDRLGVRVIELFKPTHE' A
#
# COMPACT_ATOMS: atom_id res chain seq x y z
N ASP A 1 1.41 -2.84 1.27
CA ASP A 1 2.30 -1.70 1.00
C ASP A 1 1.43 -0.47 0.79
N LEU A 2 1.62 0.60 1.60
CA LEU A 2 0.77 1.80 1.61
C LEU A 2 1.32 2.92 0.73
N GLY A 3 2.61 2.87 0.37
CA GLY A 3 3.30 3.92 -0.36
C GLY A 3 4.81 3.72 -0.26
N HIS A 4 5.56 4.41 -1.11
CA HIS A 4 7.02 4.41 -1.06
C HIS A 4 7.49 5.85 -0.89
N LEU A 5 8.47 6.06 -0.02
CA LEU A 5 9.03 7.37 0.26
C LEU A 5 10.56 7.30 0.19
N THR A 6 11.17 8.19 -0.60
CA THR A 6 12.63 8.32 -0.70
C THR A 6 13.08 9.44 0.22
N LEU A 7 14.02 9.12 1.12
CA LEU A 7 14.50 10.03 2.17
C LEU A 7 16.04 10.11 2.15
N PRO A 8 16.65 11.27 2.47
CA PRO A 8 18.08 11.35 2.74
C PRO A 8 18.48 10.48 3.95
N LEU A 9 19.65 9.84 3.89
CA LEU A 9 20.15 8.98 4.97
C LEU A 9 20.27 9.72 6.33
N GLY A 10 20.54 11.03 6.30
CA GLY A 10 20.57 11.87 7.50
C GLY A 10 19.23 11.93 8.23
N GLU A 11 18.11 11.96 7.51
CA GLU A 11 16.78 11.94 8.15
C GLU A 11 16.41 10.57 8.69
N LEU A 12 16.80 9.51 7.98
CA LEU A 12 16.58 8.12 8.42
C LEU A 12 17.26 7.82 9.77
N GLN A 13 18.44 8.41 10.02
CA GLN A 13 19.17 8.25 11.28
C GLN A 13 18.50 8.93 12.48
N ASN A 14 17.62 9.91 12.24
CA ASN A 14 16.92 10.66 13.28
C ASN A 14 15.52 10.11 13.58
N LEU A 15 15.14 8.97 12.99
CA LEU A 15 13.86 8.34 13.25
C LEU A 15 13.78 7.79 14.67
N GLN A 16 12.70 8.16 15.34
CA GLN A 16 12.40 7.76 16.71
C GLN A 16 10.91 7.39 16.85
N PRO A 17 10.53 6.59 17.84
CA PRO A 17 9.12 6.31 18.11
C PRO A 17 8.30 7.60 18.20
N GLY A 18 7.19 7.67 17.46
CA GLY A 18 6.35 8.86 17.34
C GLY A 18 6.62 9.71 16.10
N TYR A 19 7.62 9.39 15.29
CA TYR A 19 7.81 10.01 13.98
C TYR A 19 6.75 9.54 12.98
N SER A 20 6.12 10.49 12.27
CA SER A 20 5.09 10.24 11.25
C SER A 20 5.58 10.67 9.88
N PHE A 21 5.50 9.79 8.89
CA PHE A 21 5.82 10.12 7.50
C PHE A 21 4.59 10.66 6.80
N GLU A 22 4.74 11.80 6.12
CA GLU A 22 3.75 12.25 5.17
C GLU A 22 3.96 11.48 3.87
N LEU A 23 2.99 10.62 3.53
CA LEU A 23 2.99 9.89 2.28
C LEU A 23 2.18 10.69 1.27
N ASP A 24 2.70 10.86 0.06
CA ASP A 24 1.98 11.49 -1.06
C ASP A 24 0.95 10.53 -1.69
N VAL A 25 0.33 9.71 -0.85
CA VAL A 25 -0.74 8.78 -1.20
C VAL A 25 -1.97 9.15 -0.39
N PRO A 26 -3.16 9.17 -1.00
CA PRO A 26 -4.37 9.49 -0.25
C PRO A 26 -4.59 8.47 0.87
N ALA A 27 -4.94 8.95 2.06
CA ALA A 27 -5.22 8.12 3.25
C ALA A 27 -6.35 7.11 3.01
N ILE A 28 -7.23 7.39 2.04
CA ILE A 28 -8.29 6.52 1.58
C ILE A 28 -8.14 6.41 0.06
N GLY A 29 -7.79 5.22 -0.42
CA GLY A 29 -7.57 4.97 -1.84
C GLY A 29 -7.44 3.49 -2.15
N PRO A 30 -7.45 3.12 -3.45
CA PRO A 30 -7.34 1.74 -3.84
C PRO A 30 -5.96 1.16 -3.49
N VAL A 31 -5.97 0.03 -2.79
CA VAL A 31 -4.79 -0.77 -2.47
C VAL A 31 -4.41 -1.69 -3.64
N ARG A 32 -3.11 -1.98 -3.76
CA ARG A 32 -2.59 -2.96 -4.73
C ARG A 32 -2.79 -4.38 -4.21
N ILE A 33 -3.24 -5.29 -5.07
CA ILE A 33 -3.35 -6.72 -4.78
C ILE A 33 -2.13 -7.40 -5.43
N LEU A 34 -1.31 -8.08 -4.62
CA LEU A 34 -0.12 -8.78 -5.07
C LEU A 34 -0.30 -10.30 -4.98
N ALA A 35 0.13 -11.02 -6.02
CA ALA A 35 0.37 -12.46 -5.98
C ALA A 35 1.88 -12.69 -6.07
N GLY A 36 2.52 -12.99 -4.94
CA GLY A 36 3.98 -12.97 -4.84
C GLY A 36 4.51 -11.55 -5.06
N SER A 37 5.42 -11.39 -6.03
CA SER A 37 6.01 -10.10 -6.40
C SER A 37 5.25 -9.36 -7.50
N GLN A 38 4.19 -9.95 -8.05
CA GLN A 38 3.45 -9.38 -9.18
C GLN A 38 2.16 -8.70 -8.73
N VAL A 39 1.94 -7.48 -9.21
CA VAL A 39 0.66 -6.77 -9.00
C VAL A 39 -0.37 -7.36 -9.96
N ILE A 40 -1.43 -7.94 -9.39
CA ILE A 40 -2.52 -8.60 -10.14
C ILE A 40 -3.82 -7.81 -10.15
N GLY A 41 -3.88 -6.68 -9.45
CA GLY A 41 -5.07 -5.83 -9.44
C GLY A 41 -5.04 -4.71 -8.43
N ARG A 42 -6.18 -4.04 -8.30
CA ARG A 42 -6.48 -3.00 -7.32
C ARG A 42 -7.77 -3.34 -6.58
N GLY A 43 -7.84 -2.94 -5.31
CA GLY A 43 -9.02 -3.11 -4.47
C GLY A 43 -9.21 -1.95 -3.53
N GLU A 44 -10.39 -1.82 -2.93
CA GLU A 44 -10.67 -0.83 -1.90
C GLU A 44 -10.74 -1.52 -0.54
N LEU A 45 -10.26 -0.83 0.51
CA LEU A 45 -10.42 -1.31 1.88
C LEU A 45 -11.90 -1.25 2.28
N VAL A 46 -12.40 -2.36 2.81
CA VAL A 46 -13.78 -2.49 3.31
C VAL A 46 -13.76 -3.07 4.72
N HIS A 47 -14.66 -2.62 5.58
CA HIS A 47 -14.91 -3.29 6.86
C HIS A 47 -15.88 -4.45 6.65
N ILE A 48 -15.49 -5.64 7.12
CA ILE A 48 -16.31 -6.84 7.13
C ILE A 48 -16.44 -7.25 8.60
N GLU A 49 -17.56 -6.84 9.22
CA GLU A 49 -17.76 -6.94 10.67
C GLU A 49 -16.58 -6.29 11.42
N ASP A 50 -15.88 -7.06 12.26
CA ASP A 50 -14.71 -6.61 13.03
C ASP A 50 -13.37 -6.83 12.30
N ARG A 51 -13.40 -7.04 10.98
CA ARG A 51 -12.20 -7.35 10.17
C ARG A 51 -12.03 -6.37 9.02
N LEU A 52 -10.77 -6.09 8.69
CA LEU A 52 -10.41 -5.38 7.47
C LEU A 52 -10.39 -6.35 6.29
N GLY A 53 -11.12 -6.02 5.22
CA GLY A 53 -11.16 -6.75 3.96
C GLY A 53 -10.77 -5.88 2.77
N VAL A 54 -10.67 -6.51 1.60
CA VAL A 54 -10.37 -5.82 0.33
C VAL A 54 -11.42 -6.22 -0.70
N ARG A 55 -12.15 -5.23 -1.24
CA ARG A 55 -13.05 -5.43 -2.38
C ARG A 55 -12.28 -5.18 -3.67
N VAL A 56 -12.23 -6.16 -4.55
CA VAL A 56 -11.56 -6.03 -5.86
C VAL A 56 -12.30 -5.00 -6.72
N ILE A 57 -11.58 -4.01 -7.25
CA ILE A 57 -12.12 -3.01 -8.19
C ILE A 57 -11.60 -3.22 -9.62
N GLU A 58 -10.39 -3.76 -9.77
CA GLU A 58 -9.75 -3.99 -11.07
C GLU A 58 -8.78 -5.18 -10.96
N LEU A 59 -8.73 -6.02 -11.99
CA LEU A 59 -7.77 -7.11 -12.11
C LEU A 59 -6.91 -6.90 -13.36
N PHE A 60 -5.61 -7.08 -13.19
CA PHE A 60 -4.64 -7.08 -14.29
C PHE A 60 -4.42 -8.51 -14.76
N LYS A 61 -4.26 -8.69 -16.07
CA LYS A 61 -3.85 -10.00 -16.59
C LYS A 61 -2.43 -10.29 -16.08
N PRO A 62 -2.18 -11.47 -15.48
CA PRO A 62 -0.81 -11.84 -15.15
C PRO A 62 -0.03 -11.98 -16.44
N THR A 63 0.98 -11.15 -16.65
CA THR A 63 1.99 -11.36 -17.68
C THR A 63 2.73 -12.64 -17.30
N HIS A 64 2.44 -13.75 -17.97
CA HIS A 64 3.36 -14.90 -18.01
C HIS A 64 4.49 -14.50 -18.98
N GLU A 65 5.70 -14.36 -18.44
CA GLU A 65 6.93 -14.40 -19.23
C GLU A 65 7.48 -15.83 -19.20
#